data_AF-A0A1D7USV4-F1
#
_entry.id   AF-A0A1D7USV4-F1
#
_cell.length_a   1.000
_cell.length_b   1.000
_cell.length_c   1.000
_cell.angle_alpha   90.00
_cell.angle_beta   90.00
_cell.angle_gamma   90.00
#
_symmetry.space_group_name_H-M   'P 1'
#
loop_
_entity.id
_entity.type
_entity.pdbx_description
1 polymer ?
#
loop_
_entity_poly.entity_id
_entity_poly.type
_entity_poly.pdbx_seq_one_letter_code
_entity_poly.pdbx_strand_id
1 'polypeptide(L)'
;MNFTAFFALLATILALLLTPLQSFIWNGESTPQYLLKMRELISVFLRMRTELSPETTDYYFFGRMTIFIHFGIILGLKELYKNGFFPNSVLKIFNVVVGILSLAAFGNLIAYWGGSFFGELFRNIGFRWIEAPSIFLLLFAIGYLGFKMRAEKKWEGNVIFSLPVLMIGSTLFFRYIPHGPLLPILIVITGFVLSSESAPILQKISRSFLKITSVKSIIILFAFAMLCAETMQLIEKWIPITETGFLPKKMDFRPFSSSQDIVEVFGAYGEQGRKLYFWIDIVDMIFPIPLFLSFAGIYTRAAQKIGLPMSFNLLSLGFLIFDILENSFMFYFLASWPNVPEPLATLNGAVTATKLFFLFVGFTMFFVSFLILVLDWIREKRKKISA
;
A
#
# COMPACT_ATOMS: atom_id res chain seq x y z
N MET A 1 -15.99 7.94 -9.64
CA MET A 1 -14.83 7.15 -10.10
C MET A 1 -15.36 6.21 -11.16
N ASN A 2 -14.72 6.09 -12.32
CA ASN A 2 -15.18 5.15 -13.34
C ASN A 2 -14.83 3.70 -12.98
N PHE A 3 -15.40 2.76 -13.72
CA PHE A 3 -15.20 1.33 -13.48
C PHE A 3 -13.72 0.94 -13.51
N THR A 4 -12.94 1.44 -14.47
CA THR A 4 -11.53 1.10 -14.61
C THR A 4 -10.71 1.52 -13.39
N ALA A 5 -10.91 2.74 -12.89
CA ALA A 5 -10.23 3.24 -11.70
C ALA A 5 -10.60 2.44 -10.45
N PHE A 6 -11.88 2.10 -10.28
CA PHE A 6 -12.33 1.23 -9.19
C PHE A 6 -11.71 -0.16 -9.28
N PHE A 7 -11.71 -0.76 -10.47
CA PHE A 7 -11.18 -2.10 -10.69
C PHE A 7 -9.66 -2.17 -10.47
N ALA A 8 -8.90 -1.17 -10.94
CA ALA A 8 -7.47 -1.08 -10.69
C ALA A 8 -7.14 -0.98 -9.19
N LEU A 9 -7.94 -0.21 -8.44
CA LEU A 9 -7.84 -0.14 -6.97
C LEU A 9 -8.09 -1.51 -6.31
N LEU A 10 -9.17 -2.19 -6.68
CA LEU A 10 -9.47 -3.53 -6.16
C LEU A 10 -8.36 -4.54 -6.50
N ALA A 11 -7.87 -4.52 -7.74
CA ALA A 11 -6.77 -5.38 -8.16
C ALA A 11 -5.49 -5.11 -7.35
N THR A 12 -5.23 -3.85 -6.99
CA THR A 12 -4.07 -3.47 -6.17
C THR A 12 -4.19 -4.02 -4.75
N ILE A 13 -5.36 -3.88 -4.13
CA ILE A 13 -5.66 -4.47 -2.82
C ILE A 13 -5.48 -5.99 -2.87
N LEU A 14 -6.02 -6.63 -3.92
CA LEU A 14 -5.86 -8.06 -4.14
C LEU A 14 -4.39 -8.45 -4.31
N ALA A 15 -3.59 -7.69 -5.05
CA ALA A 15 -2.16 -7.97 -5.23
C ALA A 15 -1.37 -7.84 -3.92
N LEU A 16 -1.67 -6.83 -3.10
CA LEU A 16 -1.05 -6.66 -1.77
C LEU A 16 -1.32 -7.85 -0.86
N LEU A 17 -2.50 -8.48 -0.99
CA LEU A 17 -2.85 -9.68 -0.25
C LEU A 17 -2.23 -10.96 -0.85
N LEU A 18 -2.37 -11.16 -2.16
CA LEU A 18 -1.93 -12.39 -2.83
C LEU A 18 -0.42 -12.55 -2.84
N THR A 19 0.35 -11.47 -2.95
CA THR A 19 1.82 -11.55 -3.06
C THR A 19 2.47 -12.23 -1.83
N PRO A 20 2.24 -11.77 -0.58
CA PRO A 20 2.78 -12.47 0.60
C PRO A 20 2.16 -13.85 0.81
N LEU A 21 0.88 -14.03 0.50
CA LEU A 21 0.18 -15.31 0.63
C LEU A 21 0.77 -16.38 -0.29
N GLN A 22 0.95 -16.07 -1.58
CA GLN A 22 1.54 -16.99 -2.54
C GLN A 22 3.04 -17.17 -2.32
N SER A 23 3.74 -16.15 -1.81
CA SER A 23 5.11 -16.30 -1.33
C SER A 23 5.19 -17.36 -0.22
N PHE A 24 4.28 -17.31 0.76
CA PHE A 24 4.22 -18.30 1.84
C PHE A 24 3.91 -19.70 1.32
N ILE A 25 2.91 -19.83 0.44
CA ILE A 25 2.54 -21.12 -0.18
C ILE A 25 3.73 -21.69 -0.98
N TRP A 26 4.46 -20.85 -1.71
CA TRP A 26 5.57 -21.25 -2.56
C TRP A 26 6.82 -21.66 -1.76
N ASN A 27 7.19 -20.87 -0.74
CA ASN A 27 8.42 -21.07 0.01
C ASN A 27 8.25 -22.04 1.18
N GLY A 28 7.02 -22.23 1.70
CA GLY A 28 6.76 -23.09 2.86
C GLY A 28 7.63 -22.70 4.05
N GLU A 29 8.39 -23.64 4.60
CA GLU A 29 9.31 -23.42 5.72
C GLU A 29 10.44 -22.43 5.40
N SER A 30 10.78 -22.23 4.12
CA SER A 30 11.81 -21.28 3.68
C SER A 30 11.31 -19.83 3.51
N THR A 31 10.08 -19.55 3.94
CA THR A 31 9.48 -18.21 3.90
C THR A 31 10.36 -17.18 4.63
N PRO A 32 10.60 -15.99 4.04
CA PRO A 32 11.35 -14.92 4.71
C PRO A 32 10.82 -14.59 6.12
N GLN A 33 11.71 -14.45 7.09
CA GLN A 33 11.35 -14.25 8.50
C GLN A 33 10.43 -13.04 8.74
N TYR A 34 10.56 -11.96 7.97
CA TYR A 34 9.65 -10.82 8.09
C TYR A 34 8.23 -11.11 7.58
N LEU A 35 8.06 -12.02 6.62
CA LEU A 35 6.73 -12.47 6.16
C LEU A 35 6.10 -13.44 7.16
N LEU A 36 6.87 -14.12 8.01
CA LEU A 36 6.32 -14.95 9.09
C LEU A 36 5.49 -14.14 10.09
N LYS A 37 5.72 -12.82 10.19
CA LYS A 37 4.83 -11.93 10.96
C LYS A 37 3.41 -11.91 10.41
N MET A 38 3.22 -12.17 9.12
CA MET A 38 1.90 -12.24 8.48
C MET A 38 1.24 -13.63 8.60
N ARG A 39 1.85 -14.58 9.33
CA ARG A 39 1.38 -15.97 9.37
C ARG A 39 -0.08 -16.10 9.80
N GLU A 40 -0.51 -15.33 10.79
CA GLU A 40 -1.91 -15.40 11.25
C GLU A 40 -2.89 -14.88 10.21
N LEU A 41 -2.56 -13.75 9.55
CA LEU A 41 -3.36 -13.25 8.44
C LEU A 41 -3.46 -14.29 7.32
N ILE A 42 -2.33 -14.89 6.96
CA ILE A 42 -2.25 -15.95 5.95
C ILE A 42 -3.10 -17.15 6.38
N SER A 43 -3.01 -17.59 7.64
CA SER A 43 -3.76 -18.75 8.17
C SER A 43 -5.28 -18.56 8.04
N VAL A 44 -5.79 -17.34 8.27
CA VAL A 44 -7.19 -16.99 8.07
C VAL A 44 -7.62 -17.21 6.61
N PHE A 45 -6.83 -16.74 5.63
CA PHE A 45 -7.16 -16.93 4.22
C PHE A 45 -7.06 -18.39 3.78
N LEU A 46 -6.08 -19.15 4.28
CA LEU A 46 -5.95 -20.58 4.00
C LEU A 46 -7.15 -21.38 4.56
N ARG A 47 -7.64 -21.04 5.76
CA ARG A 47 -8.86 -21.63 6.35
C ARG A 47 -10.10 -21.29 5.53
N MET A 48 -10.30 -20.00 5.21
CA MET A 48 -11.40 -19.55 4.36
C MET A 48 -11.41 -20.27 3.00
N ARG A 49 -10.23 -20.48 2.40
CA ARG A 49 -10.11 -21.26 1.16
C ARG A 49 -10.59 -22.70 1.35
N THR A 50 -10.17 -23.36 2.43
CA THR A 50 -10.54 -24.74 2.74
C THR A 50 -12.06 -24.90 2.89
N GLU A 51 -12.74 -23.91 3.47
CA GLU A 51 -14.19 -23.90 3.62
C GLU A 51 -14.92 -23.64 2.29
N LEU A 52 -14.43 -22.70 1.48
CA LEU A 52 -15.08 -22.30 0.22
C LEU A 52 -14.83 -23.28 -0.95
N SER A 53 -13.66 -23.92 -0.99
CA SER A 53 -13.27 -24.82 -2.08
C SER A 53 -12.34 -25.92 -1.56
N PRO A 54 -12.86 -26.92 -0.82
CA PRO A 54 -12.06 -27.96 -0.19
C PRO A 54 -11.27 -28.80 -1.21
N GLU A 55 -11.84 -29.01 -2.40
CA GLU A 55 -11.23 -29.79 -3.49
C GLU A 55 -10.09 -29.07 -4.22
N THR A 56 -9.93 -27.76 -4.02
CA THR A 56 -8.88 -26.97 -4.69
C THR A 56 -7.71 -26.74 -3.73
N THR A 57 -6.49 -27.08 -4.17
CA THR A 57 -5.26 -26.73 -3.42
C THR A 57 -5.10 -25.21 -3.27
N ASP A 58 -4.42 -24.74 -2.22
CA ASP A 58 -4.09 -23.33 -2.03
C ASP A 58 -3.45 -22.69 -3.27
N TYR A 59 -2.49 -23.39 -3.86
CA TYR A 59 -1.75 -22.92 -5.03
C TYR A 59 -2.68 -22.57 -6.20
N TYR A 60 -3.61 -23.45 -6.55
CA TYR A 60 -4.57 -23.20 -7.63
C TYR A 60 -5.60 -22.14 -7.25
N PHE A 61 -6.16 -22.18 -6.04
CA PHE A 61 -7.22 -21.25 -5.63
C PHE A 61 -6.75 -19.80 -5.67
N PHE A 62 -5.64 -19.49 -5.00
CA PHE A 62 -5.08 -18.14 -5.00
C PHE A 62 -4.41 -17.79 -6.32
N GLY A 63 -3.83 -18.77 -7.01
CA GLY A 63 -3.29 -18.64 -8.36
C GLY A 63 -4.31 -18.07 -9.35
N ARG A 64 -5.54 -18.62 -9.37
CA ARG A 64 -6.64 -18.19 -10.24
C ARG A 64 -7.03 -16.73 -10.06
N MET A 65 -6.93 -16.19 -8.85
CA MET A 65 -7.26 -14.79 -8.56
C MET A 65 -6.27 -13.80 -9.19
N THR A 66 -5.07 -14.25 -9.55
CA THR A 66 -4.04 -13.41 -10.15
C THR A 66 -4.41 -12.91 -11.56
N ILE A 67 -5.40 -13.52 -12.21
CA ILE A 67 -5.90 -13.01 -13.50
C ILE A 67 -6.48 -11.59 -13.36
N PHE A 68 -7.09 -11.27 -12.21
CA PHE A 68 -7.64 -9.94 -11.94
C PHE A 68 -6.53 -8.88 -11.81
N ILE A 69 -5.34 -9.26 -11.34
CA ILE A 69 -4.16 -8.39 -11.28
C ILE A 69 -3.73 -8.02 -12.71
N HIS A 70 -3.63 -9.00 -13.60
CA HIS A 70 -3.30 -8.76 -15.01
C HIS A 70 -4.31 -7.85 -15.69
N PHE A 71 -5.61 -8.11 -15.50
CA PHE A 71 -6.64 -7.24 -16.05
C PHE A 71 -6.61 -5.83 -15.44
N GLY A 72 -6.29 -5.69 -14.15
CA GLY A 72 -6.16 -4.39 -13.50
C GLY A 72 -5.06 -3.55 -14.15
N ILE A 73 -3.91 -4.17 -14.42
CA ILE A 73 -2.79 -3.55 -15.14
C ILE A 73 -3.21 -3.15 -16.56
N ILE A 74 -3.78 -4.08 -17.34
CA ILE A 74 -4.13 -3.84 -18.75
C ILE A 74 -5.20 -2.76 -18.89
N LEU A 75 -6.26 -2.83 -18.09
CA LEU A 75 -7.33 -1.83 -18.10
C LEU A 75 -6.80 -0.47 -17.66
N GLY A 76 -5.98 -0.43 -16.61
CA GLY A 76 -5.34 0.80 -16.14
C GLY A 76 -4.45 1.44 -17.20
N LEU A 77 -3.61 0.66 -17.90
CA LEU A 77 -2.78 1.15 -19.00
C LEU A 77 -3.62 1.73 -20.15
N LYS A 78 -4.69 1.04 -20.54
CA LYS A 78 -5.61 1.52 -21.59
C LYS A 78 -6.31 2.82 -21.18
N GLU A 79 -6.71 2.94 -19.93
CA GLU A 79 -7.33 4.15 -19.39
C GLU A 79 -6.34 5.32 -19.34
N LEU A 80 -5.09 5.07 -18.95
CA LEU A 80 -4.03 6.08 -19.02
C LEU A 80 -3.78 6.53 -20.46
N TYR A 81 -3.74 5.61 -21.42
CA TYR A 81 -3.62 5.94 -22.84
C TYR A 81 -4.77 6.82 -23.32
N LYS A 82 -6.02 6.45 -22.99
CA LYS A 82 -7.23 7.25 -23.31
C LYS A 82 -7.15 8.68 -22.76
N ASN A 83 -6.58 8.84 -21.57
CA ASN A 83 -6.40 10.15 -20.91
C ASN A 83 -5.16 10.91 -21.41
N GLY A 84 -4.51 10.48 -22.50
CA GLY A 84 -3.34 11.16 -23.07
C GLY A 84 -2.09 11.06 -22.19
N PHE A 85 -2.02 10.09 -21.27
CA PHE A 85 -0.85 9.89 -20.40
C PHE A 85 0.39 9.51 -21.22
N PHE A 86 0.24 8.64 -22.22
CA PHE A 86 1.32 8.20 -23.10
C PHE A 86 1.40 9.10 -24.35
N PRO A 87 2.58 9.65 -24.67
CA PRO A 87 2.80 10.34 -25.94
C PRO A 87 2.57 9.46 -27.17
N ASN A 88 2.19 10.07 -28.29
CA ASN A 88 2.00 9.33 -29.56
C ASN A 88 3.30 8.64 -30.03
N SER A 89 4.46 9.23 -29.73
CA SER A 89 5.78 8.68 -30.08
C SER A 89 6.06 7.32 -29.46
N VAL A 90 5.36 6.95 -28.37
CA VAL A 90 5.56 5.67 -27.67
C VAL A 90 4.46 4.64 -27.94
N LEU A 91 3.50 4.93 -28.83
CA LEU A 91 2.37 4.05 -29.12
C LEU A 91 2.79 2.63 -29.52
N LYS A 92 3.83 2.49 -30.35
CA LYS A 92 4.31 1.18 -30.79
C LYS A 92 4.81 0.33 -29.62
N ILE A 93 5.63 0.90 -28.74
CA ILE A 93 6.17 0.18 -27.57
C ILE A 93 5.08 -0.04 -26.51
N PHE A 94 4.14 0.88 -26.35
CA PHE A 94 2.97 0.70 -25.50
C PHE A 94 2.15 -0.54 -25.91
N ASN A 95 1.88 -0.71 -27.21
CA ASN A 95 1.17 -1.88 -27.72
C ASN A 95 1.94 -3.19 -27.48
N VAL A 96 3.28 -3.17 -27.57
CA VAL A 96 4.12 -4.32 -27.21
C VAL A 96 3.98 -4.66 -25.72
N VAL A 97 4.03 -3.67 -24.83
CA VAL A 97 3.82 -3.87 -23.38
C VAL A 97 2.46 -4.50 -23.10
N VAL A 98 1.38 -3.99 -23.70
CA VAL A 98 0.03 -4.55 -23.55
C VAL A 98 -0.08 -5.97 -24.12
N GLY A 99 0.58 -6.23 -25.25
CA GLY A 99 0.64 -7.56 -25.86
C GLY A 99 1.35 -8.59 -24.98
N ILE A 100 2.51 -8.24 -24.42
CA ILE A 100 3.26 -9.09 -23.48
C ILE A 100 2.43 -9.37 -22.21
N LEU A 101 1.77 -8.36 -21.64
CA LEU A 101 0.88 -8.53 -20.49
C LEU A 101 -0.31 -9.44 -20.79
N SER A 102 -0.87 -9.34 -22.00
CA SER A 102 -1.98 -10.20 -22.43
C SER A 102 -1.52 -11.65 -22.59
N LEU A 103 -0.31 -11.88 -23.11
CA LEU A 103 0.30 -13.20 -23.19
C LEU A 103 0.60 -13.77 -21.79
N ALA A 104 1.09 -12.95 -20.85
CA ALA A 104 1.28 -13.35 -19.46
C ALA A 104 -0.05 -13.75 -18.79
N ALA A 105 -1.10 -12.95 -18.99
CA ALA A 105 -2.46 -13.25 -18.49
C ALA A 105 -3.01 -14.58 -19.06
N PHE A 106 -2.75 -14.84 -20.34
CA PHE A 106 -3.12 -16.11 -20.97
C PHE A 106 -2.33 -17.29 -20.39
N GLY A 107 -1.03 -17.13 -20.19
CA GLY A 107 -0.19 -18.11 -19.49
C GLY A 107 -0.70 -18.42 -18.08
N ASN A 108 -1.09 -17.39 -17.32
CA ASN A 108 -1.71 -17.52 -16.00
C ASN A 108 -3.01 -18.32 -16.05
N LEU A 109 -3.88 -18.03 -17.02
CA LEU A 109 -5.13 -18.76 -17.22
C LEU A 109 -4.87 -20.25 -17.51
N ILE A 110 -3.95 -20.56 -18.42
CA ILE A 110 -3.54 -21.95 -18.68
C ILE A 110 -2.98 -22.60 -17.41
N ALA A 111 -2.13 -21.88 -16.66
CA ALA A 111 -1.43 -22.43 -15.51
C ALA A 111 -2.38 -22.81 -14.37
N TYR A 112 -3.28 -21.90 -13.99
CA TYR A 112 -4.07 -22.04 -12.76
C TYR A 112 -5.51 -22.48 -12.99
N TRP A 113 -6.10 -22.15 -14.15
CA TRP A 113 -7.40 -22.68 -14.54
C TRP A 113 -7.21 -23.99 -15.32
N GLY A 114 -6.46 -23.96 -16.43
CA GLY A 114 -6.20 -25.16 -17.24
C GLY A 114 -5.50 -26.27 -16.45
N GLY A 115 -4.45 -25.95 -15.69
CA GLY A 115 -3.70 -26.92 -14.90
C GLY A 115 -4.53 -27.68 -13.86
N SER A 116 -5.61 -27.08 -13.36
CA SER A 116 -6.52 -27.77 -12.43
C SER A 116 -7.41 -28.83 -13.08
N PHE A 117 -7.68 -28.72 -14.38
CA PHE A 117 -8.50 -29.69 -15.14
C PHE A 117 -7.64 -30.70 -15.91
N PHE A 118 -6.52 -30.25 -16.48
CA PHE A 118 -5.70 -31.04 -17.39
C PHE A 118 -4.35 -31.47 -16.78
N GLY A 119 -4.13 -31.18 -15.50
CA GLY A 119 -2.97 -31.63 -14.74
C GLY A 119 -1.70 -30.79 -14.91
N GLU A 120 -0.60 -31.35 -14.42
CA GLU A 120 0.67 -30.65 -14.27
C GLU A 120 1.30 -30.19 -15.59
N LEU A 121 1.06 -30.90 -16.70
CA LEU A 121 1.58 -30.51 -18.01
C LEU A 121 1.09 -29.10 -18.41
N PHE A 122 -0.21 -28.86 -18.29
CA PHE A 122 -0.81 -27.54 -18.58
C PHE A 122 -0.30 -26.47 -17.62
N ARG A 123 -0.17 -26.81 -16.33
CA ARG A 123 0.45 -25.91 -15.34
C ARG A 123 1.84 -25.47 -15.80
N ASN A 124 2.69 -26.42 -16.18
CA ASN A 124 4.07 -26.16 -16.59
C ASN A 124 4.14 -25.36 -17.89
N ILE A 125 3.28 -25.65 -18.88
CA ILE A 125 3.18 -24.88 -20.13
C ILE A 125 2.77 -23.43 -19.83
N GLY A 126 1.64 -23.23 -19.13
CA GLY A 126 1.14 -21.91 -18.81
C GLY A 126 2.14 -21.07 -18.01
N PHE A 127 2.73 -21.66 -16.96
CA PHE A 127 3.61 -20.92 -16.05
C PHE A 127 5.04 -20.77 -16.60
N ARG A 128 5.73 -21.88 -16.87
CA ARG A 128 7.18 -21.86 -17.17
C ARG A 128 7.48 -21.39 -18.60
N TRP A 129 6.59 -21.67 -19.54
CA TRP A 129 6.84 -21.42 -20.96
C TRP A 129 6.13 -20.18 -21.50
N ILE A 130 5.08 -19.69 -20.82
CA ILE A 130 4.30 -18.53 -21.28
C ILE A 130 4.39 -17.38 -20.27
N GLU A 131 3.87 -17.55 -19.05
CA GLU A 131 3.73 -16.46 -18.08
C GLU A 131 5.08 -15.90 -17.61
N ALA A 132 5.95 -16.74 -17.06
CA ALA A 132 7.24 -16.29 -16.52
C ALA A 132 8.16 -15.66 -17.58
N PRO A 133 8.32 -16.24 -18.80
CA PRO A 133 9.07 -15.60 -19.86
C PRO A 133 8.46 -14.26 -20.32
N SER A 134 7.12 -14.17 -20.38
CA SER A 134 6.44 -12.91 -20.73
C SER A 134 6.72 -11.81 -19.70
N ILE A 135 6.68 -12.14 -18.40
CA ILE A 135 6.99 -11.16 -17.35
C ILE A 135 8.47 -10.76 -17.36
N PHE A 136 9.38 -11.69 -17.71
CA PHE A 136 10.78 -11.34 -17.93
C PHE A 136 10.95 -10.37 -19.10
N LEU A 137 10.28 -10.60 -20.24
CA LEU A 137 10.30 -9.67 -21.38
C LEU A 137 9.65 -8.33 -21.04
N LEU A 138 8.60 -8.35 -20.22
CA LEU A 138 7.89 -7.15 -19.76
C LEU A 138 8.82 -6.19 -19.02
N LEU A 139 9.77 -6.71 -18.23
CA LEU A 139 10.78 -5.92 -17.53
C LEU A 139 11.54 -4.99 -18.50
N PHE A 140 12.00 -5.52 -19.63
CA PHE A 140 12.72 -4.72 -20.63
C PHE A 140 11.77 -3.79 -21.39
N ALA A 141 10.58 -4.28 -21.77
CA ALA A 141 9.61 -3.50 -22.54
C ALA A 141 9.11 -2.26 -21.76
N ILE A 142 8.81 -2.42 -20.47
CA ILE A 142 8.41 -1.31 -19.59
C ILE A 142 9.58 -0.34 -19.37
N GLY A 143 10.80 -0.84 -19.14
CA GLY A 143 11.98 0.01 -19.02
C GLY A 143 12.19 0.87 -20.28
N TYR A 144 12.08 0.27 -21.46
CA TYR A 144 12.21 1.00 -22.72
C TYR A 144 11.06 1.98 -22.98
N LEU A 145 9.82 1.61 -22.63
CA LEU A 145 8.66 2.52 -22.65
C LEU A 145 8.95 3.76 -21.80
N GLY A 146 9.36 3.59 -20.54
CA GLY A 146 9.70 4.68 -19.65
C GLY A 146 10.83 5.54 -20.19
N PHE A 147 11.91 4.92 -20.68
CA PHE A 147 13.05 5.61 -21.29
C PHE A 147 12.60 6.56 -22.42
N LYS A 148 11.77 6.09 -23.35
CA LYS A 148 11.26 6.88 -24.47
C LYS A 148 10.32 7.99 -24.01
N MET A 149 9.44 7.71 -23.04
CA MET A 149 8.52 8.70 -22.49
C MET A 149 9.23 9.90 -21.88
N ARG A 150 10.43 9.74 -21.31
CA ARG A 150 11.17 10.85 -20.66
C ARG A 150 11.47 12.04 -21.57
N ALA A 151 11.52 11.82 -22.89
CA ALA A 151 11.77 12.89 -23.86
C ALA A 151 10.66 13.95 -23.86
N GLU A 152 9.41 13.53 -23.63
CA GLU A 152 8.24 14.41 -23.65
C GLU A 152 7.63 14.60 -22.26
N LYS A 153 7.67 13.56 -21.42
CA LYS A 153 7.11 13.52 -20.07
C LYS A 153 8.14 13.00 -19.09
N LYS A 154 9.03 13.89 -18.67
CA LYS A 154 10.23 13.55 -17.87
C LYS A 154 9.88 12.79 -16.58
N TRP A 155 8.90 13.27 -15.82
CA TRP A 155 8.54 12.70 -14.52
C TRP A 155 7.88 11.34 -14.65
N GLU A 156 6.82 11.25 -15.46
CA GLU A 156 6.08 10.01 -15.74
C GLU A 156 7.01 8.96 -16.35
N GLY A 157 7.85 9.37 -17.31
CA GLY A 157 8.85 8.52 -17.92
C GLY A 157 9.88 7.99 -16.93
N ASN A 158 10.34 8.82 -15.97
CA ASN A 158 11.26 8.37 -14.91
C ASN A 158 10.62 7.31 -13.99
N VAL A 159 9.35 7.49 -13.61
CA VAL A 159 8.63 6.52 -12.77
C VAL A 159 8.51 5.19 -13.51
N ILE A 160 8.03 5.20 -14.76
CA ILE A 160 7.91 3.99 -15.59
C ILE A 160 9.30 3.36 -15.83
N PHE A 161 10.34 4.16 -16.05
CA PHE A 161 11.72 3.68 -16.25
C PHE A 161 12.30 3.00 -15.00
N SER A 162 11.85 3.37 -13.81
CA SER A 162 12.28 2.75 -12.55
C SER A 162 11.59 1.42 -12.23
N LEU A 163 10.45 1.12 -12.86
CA LEU A 163 9.66 -0.09 -12.62
C LEU A 163 10.47 -1.39 -12.73
N PRO A 164 11.38 -1.60 -13.70
CA PRO A 164 12.19 -2.82 -13.77
C PRO A 164 12.98 -3.11 -12.49
N VAL A 165 13.54 -2.08 -11.87
CA VAL A 165 14.29 -2.21 -10.61
C VAL A 165 13.32 -2.57 -9.47
N LEU A 166 12.16 -1.92 -9.42
CA LEU A 166 11.13 -2.22 -8.42
C LEU A 166 10.56 -3.63 -8.58
N MET A 167 10.38 -4.10 -9.83
CA MET A 167 9.96 -5.47 -10.15
C MET A 167 10.95 -6.49 -9.60
N ILE A 168 12.25 -6.32 -9.88
CA ILE A 168 13.32 -7.19 -9.35
C ILE A 168 13.33 -7.13 -7.82
N GLY A 169 13.30 -5.93 -7.24
CA GLY A 169 13.30 -5.74 -5.79
C GLY A 169 12.11 -6.44 -5.12
N SER A 170 10.91 -6.33 -5.70
CA SER A 170 9.70 -7.01 -5.23
C SER A 170 9.85 -8.53 -5.30
N THR A 171 10.39 -9.08 -6.40
CA THR A 171 10.67 -10.53 -6.51
C THR A 171 11.64 -11.01 -5.44
N LEU A 172 12.73 -10.28 -5.21
CA LEU A 172 13.73 -10.64 -4.20
C LEU A 172 13.14 -10.54 -2.78
N PHE A 173 12.36 -9.50 -2.52
CA PHE A 173 11.68 -9.29 -1.25
C PHE A 173 10.61 -10.35 -0.98
N PHE A 174 9.81 -10.75 -1.96
CA PHE A 174 8.81 -11.79 -1.72
C PHE A 174 9.34 -13.19 -1.97
N ARG A 175 10.56 -13.36 -2.51
CA ARG A 175 11.09 -14.64 -3.01
C ARG A 175 10.05 -15.41 -3.83
N TYR A 176 9.34 -14.70 -4.70
CA TYR A 176 8.18 -15.23 -5.38
C TYR A 176 8.06 -14.73 -6.83
N ILE A 177 7.96 -15.70 -7.74
CA ILE A 177 7.76 -15.55 -9.20
C ILE A 177 6.54 -16.42 -9.54
N PRO A 178 5.59 -15.95 -10.37
CA PRO A 178 5.71 -14.84 -11.31
C PRO A 178 5.09 -13.51 -10.86
N HIS A 179 4.35 -13.48 -9.76
CA HIS A 179 3.46 -12.33 -9.48
C HIS A 179 4.10 -11.21 -8.66
N GLY A 180 5.20 -11.48 -7.93
CA GLY A 180 5.97 -10.43 -7.23
C GLY A 180 6.31 -9.21 -8.10
N PRO A 181 6.81 -9.38 -9.35
CA PRO A 181 7.02 -8.31 -10.32
C PRO A 181 5.77 -7.48 -10.68
N LEU A 182 4.58 -8.07 -10.64
CA LEU A 182 3.34 -7.39 -11.08
C LEU A 182 2.87 -6.35 -10.06
N LEU A 183 3.20 -6.54 -8.78
CA LEU A 183 2.76 -5.64 -7.70
C LEU A 183 3.24 -4.19 -7.89
N PRO A 184 4.54 -3.89 -8.12
CA PRO A 184 4.98 -2.52 -8.40
C PRO A 184 4.33 -1.89 -9.64
N ILE A 185 4.17 -2.67 -10.71
CA ILE A 185 3.53 -2.20 -11.95
C ILE A 185 2.10 -1.75 -11.65
N LEU A 186 1.34 -2.60 -10.95
CA LEU A 186 -0.05 -2.33 -10.62
C LEU A 186 -0.20 -1.13 -9.67
N ILE A 187 0.64 -1.03 -8.63
CA ILE A 187 0.62 0.12 -7.71
C ILE A 187 0.84 1.43 -8.48
N VAL A 188 1.84 1.47 -9.37
CA VAL A 188 2.16 2.68 -10.15
C VAL A 188 1.03 3.05 -11.12
N ILE A 189 0.50 2.07 -11.86
CA ILE A 189 -0.60 2.30 -12.81
C ILE A 189 -1.85 2.77 -12.08
N THR A 190 -2.25 2.08 -11.01
CA THR A 190 -3.40 2.48 -10.18
C THR A 190 -3.19 3.89 -9.63
N GLY A 191 -1.99 4.21 -9.14
CA GLY A 191 -1.65 5.56 -8.71
C GLY A 191 -1.94 6.61 -9.79
N PHE A 192 -1.46 6.41 -11.02
CA PHE A 192 -1.72 7.34 -12.13
C PHE A 192 -3.20 7.36 -12.55
N VAL A 193 -3.91 6.23 -12.55
CA VAL A 193 -5.33 6.16 -12.92
C VAL A 193 -6.20 6.89 -11.89
N LEU A 194 -5.91 6.73 -10.59
CA LEU A 194 -6.59 7.46 -9.52
C LEU A 194 -6.25 8.97 -9.53
N SER A 195 -5.18 9.34 -10.24
CA SER A 195 -4.76 10.71 -10.45
C SER A 195 -5.36 11.37 -11.69
N SER A 196 -5.98 10.60 -12.59
CA SER A 196 -6.54 11.09 -13.85
C SER A 196 -8.02 11.44 -13.74
N GLU A 197 -8.61 11.91 -14.84
CA GLU A 197 -10.03 12.26 -14.95
C GLU A 197 -10.96 11.05 -14.68
N SER A 198 -10.41 9.83 -14.66
CA SER A 198 -11.09 8.59 -14.30
C SER A 198 -11.55 8.58 -12.83
N ALA A 199 -10.93 9.39 -11.96
CA ALA A 199 -11.28 9.52 -10.55
C ALA A 199 -11.52 10.99 -10.13
N PRO A 200 -12.58 11.65 -10.65
CA PRO A 200 -12.78 13.08 -10.47
C PRO A 200 -13.01 13.49 -9.00
N ILE A 201 -13.60 12.59 -8.20
CA ILE A 201 -13.80 12.81 -6.76
C ILE A 201 -12.44 12.87 -6.05
N LEU A 202 -11.52 11.95 -6.36
CA LEU A 202 -10.18 11.93 -5.77
C LEU A 202 -9.38 13.16 -6.21
N GLN A 203 -9.48 13.57 -7.48
CA GLN A 203 -8.89 14.83 -7.93
C GLN A 203 -9.47 16.04 -7.19
N LYS A 204 -10.78 16.08 -6.94
CA LYS A 204 -11.44 17.16 -6.18
C LYS A 204 -10.92 17.21 -4.75
N ILE A 205 -10.79 16.06 -4.08
CA ILE A 205 -10.22 15.95 -2.73
C ILE A 205 -8.75 16.41 -2.75
N SER A 206 -7.95 15.90 -3.68
CA SER A 206 -6.53 16.26 -3.82
C SER A 206 -6.34 17.77 -4.02
N ARG A 207 -7.16 18.39 -4.89
CA ARG A 207 -7.14 19.85 -5.13
C ARG A 207 -7.64 20.64 -3.93
N SER A 208 -8.49 20.08 -3.08
CA SER A 208 -8.96 20.77 -1.88
C SER A 208 -7.82 21.08 -0.90
N PHE A 209 -6.75 20.29 -0.92
CA PHE A 209 -5.56 20.52 -0.09
C PHE A 209 -4.75 21.75 -0.50
N LEU A 210 -5.03 22.36 -1.67
CA LEU A 210 -4.46 23.66 -2.02
C LEU A 210 -4.76 24.74 -0.96
N LYS A 211 -5.92 24.62 -0.30
CA LYS A 211 -6.36 25.56 0.75
C LYS A 211 -5.49 25.53 2.01
N ILE A 212 -4.72 24.46 2.23
CA ILE A 212 -3.88 24.26 3.42
C ILE A 212 -2.38 24.30 3.12
N THR A 213 -1.98 24.75 1.93
CA THR A 213 -0.56 24.83 1.50
C THR A 213 0.23 26.00 2.09
N SER A 214 -0.39 26.85 2.93
CA SER A 214 0.31 27.95 3.58
C SER A 214 1.27 27.41 4.65
N VAL A 215 2.45 28.02 4.80
CA VAL A 215 3.44 27.63 5.81
C VAL A 215 2.83 27.69 7.22
N LYS A 216 2.04 28.73 7.50
CA LYS A 216 1.32 28.89 8.76
C LYS A 216 0.35 27.73 9.01
N SER A 217 -0.46 27.36 8.02
CA SER A 217 -1.40 26.23 8.14
C SER A 217 -0.69 24.92 8.42
N ILE A 218 0.39 24.62 7.68
CA ILE A 218 1.18 23.39 7.85
C ILE A 218 1.77 23.32 9.27
N ILE A 219 2.35 24.43 9.77
CA ILE A 219 2.93 24.49 11.12
C ILE A 219 1.85 24.31 12.20
N ILE A 220 0.69 24.96 12.07
CA ILE A 220 -0.42 24.83 13.02
C ILE A 220 -0.92 23.38 13.05
N LEU A 221 -1.13 22.77 11.89
CA LEU A 221 -1.57 21.38 11.80
C LEU A 221 -0.53 20.43 12.40
N PHE A 222 0.75 20.61 12.09
CA PHE A 222 1.81 19.78 12.66
C PHE A 222 1.89 19.94 14.20
N ALA A 223 1.86 21.17 14.71
CA ALA A 223 1.88 21.44 16.14
C ALA A 223 0.67 20.82 16.85
N PHE A 224 -0.52 20.87 16.22
CA PHE A 224 -1.71 20.23 16.78
C PHE A 224 -1.59 18.70 16.81
N ALA A 225 -1.03 18.08 15.76
CA ALA A 225 -0.74 16.65 15.78
C ALA A 225 0.26 16.28 16.90
N MET A 226 1.31 17.09 17.11
CA MET A 226 2.26 16.88 18.21
C MET A 226 1.59 17.02 19.58
N LEU A 227 0.66 17.97 19.74
CA LEU A 227 -0.10 18.11 20.99
C LEU A 227 -0.94 16.86 21.28
N CYS A 228 -1.61 16.28 20.28
CA CYS A 228 -2.33 15.02 20.42
C CYS A 228 -1.38 13.89 20.83
N ALA A 229 -0.23 13.75 20.15
CA ALA A 229 0.77 12.74 20.48
C ALA A 229 1.31 12.87 21.91
N GLU A 230 1.68 14.08 22.34
CA GLU A 230 2.14 14.34 23.71
C GLU A 230 1.03 14.06 24.74
N THR A 231 -0.22 14.40 24.44
CA THR A 231 -1.35 14.11 25.33
C THR A 231 -1.51 12.60 25.53
N MET A 232 -1.42 11.80 24.47
CA MET A 232 -1.44 10.34 24.56
C MET A 232 -0.28 9.79 25.39
N GLN A 233 0.93 10.35 25.22
CA GLN A 233 2.11 9.97 26.00
C GLN A 233 1.98 10.32 27.49
N LEU A 234 1.34 11.44 27.82
CA LEU A 234 1.06 11.82 29.20
C LEU A 234 0.04 10.88 29.86
N ILE A 235 -1.05 10.53 29.16
CA ILE A 235 -2.05 9.58 29.66
C ILE A 235 -1.43 8.19 29.82
N GLU A 236 -0.57 7.76 28.90
CA GLU A 236 0.15 6.48 28.96
C GLU A 236 1.02 6.35 30.21
N LYS A 237 1.71 7.43 30.62
CA LYS A 237 2.51 7.45 31.85
C LYS A 237 1.70 7.25 33.13
N TRP A 238 0.37 7.39 33.07
CA TRP A 238 -0.52 7.13 34.20
C TRP A 238 -1.02 5.68 34.26
N ILE A 239 -0.72 4.86 33.24
CA ILE A 239 -1.04 3.43 33.28
C ILE A 239 -0.18 2.78 34.37
N PRO A 240 -0.78 2.10 35.36
CA PRO A 240 -0.03 1.44 36.42
C PRO A 240 0.94 0.41 35.84
N ILE A 241 2.22 0.52 36.23
CA ILE A 241 3.25 -0.43 35.82
C ILE A 241 3.12 -1.68 36.69
N THR A 242 3.07 -2.86 36.06
CA THR A 242 3.07 -4.15 36.76
C THR A 242 4.39 -4.38 37.52
N GLU A 243 4.42 -5.32 38.47
CA GLU A 243 5.62 -5.65 39.26
C GLU A 243 6.86 -6.00 38.40
N THR A 244 6.65 -6.43 37.16
CA THR A 244 7.69 -6.70 36.15
C THR A 244 8.41 -5.45 35.63
N GLY A 245 7.92 -4.24 35.93
CA GLY A 245 8.59 -2.97 35.64
C GLY A 245 8.53 -2.48 34.18
N PHE A 246 7.97 -3.26 33.25
CA PHE A 246 7.86 -2.88 31.84
C PHE A 246 6.43 -2.97 31.34
N LEU A 247 5.91 -1.86 30.80
CA LEU A 247 4.65 -1.87 30.08
C LEU A 247 4.83 -2.57 28.72
N PRO A 248 3.95 -3.52 28.37
CA PRO A 248 4.00 -4.12 27.04
C PRO A 248 3.74 -3.04 25.98
N LYS A 249 4.36 -3.21 24.81
CA LYS A 249 4.15 -2.33 23.65
C LYS A 249 2.66 -2.23 23.33
N LYS A 250 2.13 -1.03 23.15
CA LYS A 250 0.74 -0.77 22.76
C LYS A 250 0.34 -1.47 21.45
N MET A 251 -0.95 -1.74 21.29
CA MET A 251 -1.48 -2.52 20.17
C MET A 251 -1.40 -1.77 18.83
N ASP A 252 -1.59 -0.46 18.84
CA ASP A 252 -1.42 0.49 17.73
C ASP A 252 -0.03 0.43 17.03
N PHE A 253 0.98 -0.13 17.71
CA PHE A 253 2.33 -0.36 17.19
C PHE A 253 2.69 -1.84 17.01
N ARG A 254 1.75 -2.78 17.14
CA ARG A 254 1.94 -4.22 16.92
C ARG A 254 1.30 -4.66 15.59
N PRO A 255 2.01 -4.52 14.45
CA PRO A 255 1.50 -5.02 13.19
C PRO A 255 1.33 -6.54 13.23
N PHE A 256 0.25 -7.04 12.62
CA PHE A 256 -0.09 -8.46 12.54
C PHE A 256 -0.32 -9.15 13.90
N SER A 257 -0.85 -8.42 14.89
CA SER A 257 -1.26 -8.96 16.19
C SER A 257 -2.36 -10.02 16.10
N SER A 258 -2.34 -10.97 17.02
CA SER A 258 -3.36 -12.01 17.27
C SER A 258 -4.29 -11.64 18.44
N SER A 259 -5.29 -12.48 18.76
CA SER A 259 -6.10 -12.27 19.98
C SER A 259 -5.25 -12.43 21.26
N GLN A 260 -4.25 -13.30 21.23
CA GLN A 260 -3.36 -13.54 22.37
C GLN A 260 -2.56 -12.28 22.73
N ASP A 261 -2.10 -11.53 21.73
CA ASP A 261 -1.40 -10.25 21.94
C ASP A 261 -2.29 -9.23 22.65
N ILE A 262 -3.56 -9.14 22.24
CA ILE A 262 -4.53 -8.23 22.86
C ILE A 262 -4.79 -8.67 24.31
N VAL A 263 -4.99 -9.98 24.54
CA VAL A 263 -5.18 -10.53 25.88
C VAL A 263 -3.98 -10.29 26.79
N GLU A 264 -2.77 -10.45 26.27
CA GLU A 264 -1.54 -10.14 27.00
C GLU A 264 -1.47 -8.65 27.39
N VAL A 265 -1.64 -7.75 26.44
CA VAL A 265 -1.51 -6.29 26.66
C VAL A 265 -2.59 -5.77 27.59
N PHE A 266 -3.86 -6.07 27.30
CA PHE A 266 -4.98 -5.59 28.10
C PHE A 266 -5.08 -6.29 29.46
N GLY A 267 -4.57 -7.52 29.56
CA GLY A 267 -4.39 -8.22 30.82
C GLY A 267 -3.37 -7.51 31.71
N ALA A 268 -2.20 -7.19 31.17
CA ALA A 268 -1.15 -6.47 31.87
C ALA A 268 -1.57 -5.06 32.34
N TYR A 269 -2.40 -4.36 31.56
CA TYR A 269 -2.90 -3.03 31.92
C TYR A 269 -3.90 -3.04 33.08
N GLY A 270 -4.55 -4.17 33.38
CA GLY A 270 -5.61 -4.22 34.38
C GLY A 270 -6.80 -3.31 34.06
N GLU A 271 -7.74 -3.18 35.00
CA GLU A 271 -8.96 -2.39 34.77
C GLU A 271 -8.66 -0.90 34.59
N GLN A 272 -7.79 -0.34 35.44
CA GLN A 272 -7.44 1.08 35.39
C GLN A 272 -6.66 1.42 34.11
N GLY A 273 -5.69 0.58 33.72
CA GLY A 273 -4.93 0.81 32.49
C GLY A 273 -5.80 0.71 31.25
N ARG A 274 -6.76 -0.22 31.20
CA ARG A 274 -7.74 -0.28 30.09
C ARG A 274 -8.61 0.97 30.00
N LYS A 275 -9.04 1.56 31.14
CA LYS A 275 -9.78 2.83 31.15
C LYS A 275 -8.92 3.99 30.62
N LEU A 276 -7.64 4.03 30.97
CA LEU A 276 -6.71 5.03 30.42
C LEU A 276 -6.43 4.80 28.93
N TYR A 277 -6.31 3.55 28.52
CA TYR A 277 -6.15 3.17 27.10
C TYR A 277 -7.34 3.64 26.25
N PHE A 278 -8.57 3.48 26.75
CA PHE A 278 -9.76 4.05 26.09
C PHE A 278 -9.64 5.56 25.83
N TRP A 279 -9.13 6.33 26.80
CA TRP A 279 -8.91 7.77 26.63
C TRP A 279 -7.77 8.09 25.68
N ILE A 280 -6.72 7.26 25.64
CA ILE A 280 -5.66 7.35 24.63
C ILE A 280 -6.28 7.19 23.24
N ASP A 281 -7.07 6.16 23.01
CA ASP A 281 -7.71 5.89 21.70
C ASP A 281 -8.66 7.02 21.29
N ILE A 282 -9.35 7.69 22.23
CA ILE A 282 -10.17 8.88 21.90
C ILE A 282 -9.30 10.00 21.35
N VAL A 283 -8.13 10.25 21.95
CA VAL A 283 -7.18 11.26 21.46
C VAL A 283 -6.58 10.79 20.13
N ASP A 284 -6.31 9.49 19.99
CA ASP A 284 -5.76 8.91 18.78
C ASP A 284 -6.75 8.98 17.61
N MET A 285 -8.07 8.94 17.84
CA MET A 285 -9.07 9.20 16.80
C MET A 285 -9.00 10.63 16.23
N ILE A 286 -8.48 11.58 17.00
CA ILE A 286 -8.32 12.99 16.57
C ILE A 286 -6.96 13.19 15.91
N PHE A 287 -5.91 12.55 16.44
CA PHE A 287 -4.51 12.67 16.01
C PHE A 287 -4.26 12.59 14.49
N PRO A 288 -4.83 11.63 13.72
CA PRO A 288 -4.49 11.49 12.33
C PRO A 288 -4.98 12.66 11.50
N ILE A 289 -6.04 13.36 11.91
CA ILE A 289 -6.65 14.48 11.19
C ILE A 289 -5.64 15.61 10.90
N PRO A 290 -5.05 16.26 11.92
CA PRO A 290 -4.04 17.28 11.69
C PRO A 290 -2.79 16.74 11.02
N LEU A 291 -2.38 15.50 11.32
CA LEU A 291 -1.17 14.93 10.76
C LEU A 291 -1.28 14.69 9.24
N PHE A 292 -2.37 14.05 8.79
CA PHE A 292 -2.58 13.81 7.36
C PHE A 292 -2.72 15.12 6.59
N LEU A 293 -3.43 16.11 7.15
CA LEU A 293 -3.58 17.42 6.51
C LEU A 293 -2.23 18.13 6.37
N SER A 294 -1.37 18.02 7.40
CA SER A 294 -0.01 18.55 7.35
C SER A 294 0.82 17.88 6.24
N PHE A 295 0.80 16.53 6.17
CA PHE A 295 1.48 15.75 5.13
C PHE A 295 0.97 16.11 3.72
N ALA A 296 -0.35 16.16 3.53
CA ALA A 296 -0.97 16.52 2.26
C ALA A 296 -0.63 17.96 1.85
N GLY A 297 -0.68 18.91 2.79
CA GLY A 297 -0.41 20.32 2.56
C GLY A 297 1.02 20.59 2.13
N ILE A 298 2.01 20.03 2.86
CA ILE A 298 3.42 20.21 2.50
C ILE A 298 3.76 19.55 1.17
N TYR A 299 3.22 18.34 0.91
CA TYR A 299 3.46 17.64 -0.34
C TYR A 299 2.88 18.42 -1.51
N THR A 300 1.64 18.91 -1.37
CA THR A 300 0.97 19.68 -2.42
C THR A 300 1.76 20.96 -2.75
N ARG A 301 2.27 21.65 -1.73
CA ARG A 301 3.14 22.83 -1.90
C ARG A 301 4.41 22.49 -2.68
N ALA A 302 5.10 21.40 -2.32
CA ALA A 302 6.30 20.97 -3.03
C ALA A 302 5.97 20.53 -4.47
N ALA A 303 4.88 19.78 -4.66
CA ALA A 303 4.44 19.28 -5.94
C ALA A 303 4.15 20.41 -6.94
N GLN A 304 3.47 21.48 -6.50
CA GLN A 304 3.24 22.67 -7.33
C GLN A 304 4.55 23.34 -7.76
N LYS A 305 5.57 23.33 -6.90
CA LYS A 305 6.84 24.03 -7.17
C LYS A 305 7.69 23.33 -8.23
N ILE A 306 7.71 22.00 -8.23
CA ILE A 306 8.59 21.20 -9.12
C ILE A 306 7.83 20.35 -10.15
N GLY A 307 6.51 20.52 -10.24
CA GLY A 307 5.65 19.84 -11.21
C GLY A 307 5.47 18.34 -10.92
N LEU A 308 5.40 17.95 -9.64
CA LEU A 308 5.03 16.57 -9.29
C LEU A 308 3.50 16.36 -9.36
N PRO A 309 3.04 15.11 -9.54
CA PRO A 309 1.62 14.78 -9.48
C PRO A 309 1.02 15.12 -8.11
N MET A 310 0.10 16.10 -8.06
CA MET A 310 -0.53 16.52 -6.79
C MET A 310 -1.29 15.37 -6.10
N SER A 311 -1.87 14.46 -6.86
CA SER A 311 -2.65 13.31 -6.39
C SER A 311 -1.93 12.40 -5.38
N PHE A 312 -0.59 12.37 -5.36
CA PHE A 312 0.14 11.61 -4.34
C PHE A 312 -0.10 12.16 -2.93
N ASN A 313 -0.59 13.41 -2.77
CA ASN A 313 -1.07 13.91 -1.47
C ASN A 313 -2.15 13.01 -0.85
N LEU A 314 -2.92 12.27 -1.65
CA LEU A 314 -3.96 11.34 -1.19
C LEU A 314 -3.38 10.11 -0.48
N LEU A 315 -2.09 9.78 -0.64
CA LEU A 315 -1.48 8.67 0.09
C LEU A 315 -1.57 8.88 1.61
N SER A 316 -1.47 10.13 2.07
CA SER A 316 -1.63 10.47 3.49
C SER A 316 -3.06 10.19 4.02
N LEU A 317 -4.08 10.20 3.15
CA LEU A 317 -5.45 9.85 3.54
C LEU A 317 -5.57 8.38 3.96
N GLY A 318 -4.71 7.51 3.43
CA GLY A 318 -4.63 6.12 3.85
C GLY A 318 -4.35 6.00 5.35
N PHE A 319 -3.43 6.81 5.88
CA PHE A 319 -3.13 6.82 7.31
C PHE A 319 -4.37 7.18 8.13
N LEU A 320 -5.10 8.26 7.78
CA LEU A 320 -6.34 8.64 8.46
C LEU A 320 -7.37 7.52 8.49
N ILE A 321 -7.63 6.89 7.35
CA ILE A 321 -8.67 5.87 7.23
C ILE A 321 -8.32 4.65 8.08
N PHE A 322 -7.09 4.15 7.96
CA PHE A 322 -6.66 2.95 8.67
C PHE A 322 -6.45 3.19 10.16
N ASP A 323 -6.11 4.41 10.57
CA ASP A 323 -6.00 4.77 11.99
C ASP A 323 -7.38 4.83 12.67
N ILE A 324 -8.37 5.48 12.05
CA ILE A 324 -9.75 5.46 12.55
C ILE A 324 -10.31 4.03 12.62
N LEU A 325 -10.00 3.20 11.61
CA LEU A 325 -10.46 1.82 11.58
C LEU A 325 -9.82 0.97 12.68
N GLU A 326 -8.51 1.11 12.91
CA GLU A 326 -7.75 0.43 13.96
C GLU A 326 -8.29 0.79 15.36
N ASN A 327 -8.44 2.09 15.62
CA ASN A 327 -8.98 2.58 16.89
C ASN A 327 -10.43 2.14 17.11
N SER A 328 -11.22 2.00 16.05
CA SER A 328 -12.58 1.42 16.14
C SER A 328 -12.56 -0.04 16.59
N PHE A 329 -11.58 -0.84 16.14
CA PHE A 329 -11.39 -2.21 16.64
C PHE A 329 -10.90 -2.22 18.09
N MET A 330 -10.02 -1.30 18.49
CA MET A 330 -9.58 -1.19 19.88
C MET A 330 -10.74 -0.92 20.83
N PHE A 331 -11.64 0.02 20.49
CA PHE A 331 -12.86 0.23 21.27
C PHE A 331 -13.73 -1.01 21.38
N TYR A 332 -13.87 -1.76 20.29
CA TYR A 332 -14.60 -3.02 20.31
C TYR A 332 -13.95 -4.04 21.27
N PHE A 333 -12.64 -4.24 21.21
CA PHE A 333 -11.94 -5.18 22.09
C PHE A 333 -11.95 -4.76 23.57
N LEU A 334 -11.90 -3.46 23.85
CA LEU A 334 -12.07 -2.95 25.21
C LEU A 334 -13.48 -3.26 25.74
N ALA A 335 -14.50 -3.11 24.89
CA ALA A 335 -15.89 -3.40 25.25
C ALA A 335 -16.18 -4.90 25.38
N SER A 336 -15.49 -5.76 24.62
CA SER A 336 -15.67 -7.20 24.64
C SER A 336 -14.75 -7.95 25.62
N TRP A 337 -13.86 -7.23 26.30
CA TRP A 337 -12.87 -7.80 27.22
C TRP A 337 -13.49 -8.73 28.28
N PRO A 338 -12.94 -9.95 28.53
CA PRO A 338 -11.73 -10.55 27.96
C PRO A 338 -11.95 -11.40 26.70
N ASN A 339 -13.15 -11.40 26.13
CA ASN A 339 -13.49 -12.21 24.97
C ASN A 339 -13.08 -11.50 23.67
N VAL A 340 -11.88 -11.80 23.17
CA VAL A 340 -11.33 -11.21 21.94
C VAL A 340 -11.48 -12.19 20.76
N PRO A 341 -12.31 -11.91 19.75
CA PRO A 341 -12.47 -12.80 18.60
C PRO A 341 -11.22 -12.83 17.72
N GLU A 342 -10.63 -14.01 17.53
CA GLU A 342 -9.40 -14.21 16.74
C GLU A 342 -9.47 -13.63 15.31
N PRO A 343 -10.55 -13.82 14.51
CA PRO A 343 -10.60 -13.25 13.16
C PRO A 343 -10.56 -11.72 13.14
N LEU A 344 -11.19 -11.06 14.12
CA LEU A 344 -11.18 -9.60 14.22
C LEU A 344 -9.84 -9.09 14.71
N ALA A 345 -9.20 -9.77 15.66
CA ALA A 345 -7.86 -9.43 16.14
C ALA A 345 -6.82 -9.51 15.02
N THR A 346 -6.84 -10.60 14.25
CA THR A 346 -5.97 -10.76 13.07
C THR A 346 -6.21 -9.67 12.03
N LEU A 347 -7.48 -9.33 11.76
CA LEU A 347 -7.84 -8.22 10.85
C LEU A 347 -7.31 -6.89 11.38
N ASN A 348 -7.46 -6.61 12.67
CA ASN A 348 -6.90 -5.42 13.29
C ASN A 348 -5.38 -5.36 13.18
N GLY A 349 -4.68 -6.48 13.36
CA GLY A 349 -3.24 -6.56 13.15
C GLY A 349 -2.84 -6.18 11.71
N ALA A 350 -3.60 -6.61 10.71
CA ALA A 350 -3.37 -6.25 9.31
C ALA A 350 -3.69 -4.76 9.03
N VAL A 351 -4.75 -4.23 9.64
CA VAL A 351 -5.11 -2.80 9.61
C VAL A 351 -3.99 -1.97 10.23
N THR A 352 -3.45 -2.37 11.38
CA THR A 352 -2.31 -1.73 12.06
C THR A 352 -1.06 -1.73 11.16
N ALA A 353 -0.74 -2.85 10.51
CA ALA A 353 0.38 -2.91 9.57
C ALA A 353 0.20 -1.92 8.40
N THR A 354 -1.02 -1.83 7.86
CA THR A 354 -1.35 -0.95 6.75
C THR A 354 -1.31 0.53 7.17
N LYS A 355 -1.83 0.84 8.36
CA LYS A 355 -1.74 2.15 9.02
C LYS A 355 -0.29 2.60 9.13
N LEU A 356 0.57 1.77 9.71
CA LEU A 356 1.99 2.08 9.90
C LEU A 356 2.73 2.26 8.57
N PHE A 357 2.38 1.50 7.53
CA PHE A 357 2.90 1.71 6.18
C PHE A 357 2.55 3.11 5.66
N PHE A 358 1.28 3.52 5.72
CA PHE A 358 0.86 4.85 5.27
C PHE A 358 1.45 5.98 6.13
N LEU A 359 1.60 5.76 7.43
CA LEU A 359 2.28 6.70 8.32
C LEU A 359 3.73 6.90 7.89
N PHE A 360 4.47 5.82 7.63
CA PHE A 360 5.85 5.88 7.16
C PHE A 360 5.99 6.56 5.79
N VAL A 361 5.09 6.25 4.85
CA VAL A 361 5.00 6.94 3.54
C VAL A 361 4.73 8.42 3.75
N GLY A 362 3.79 8.78 4.62
CA GLY A 362 3.45 10.16 4.96
C GLY A 362 4.64 10.95 5.50
N PHE A 363 5.37 10.39 6.47
CA PHE A 363 6.59 11.00 6.98
C PHE A 363 7.66 11.16 5.90
N THR A 364 7.89 10.12 5.09
CA THR A 364 8.85 10.18 3.98
C THR A 364 8.49 11.31 3.00
N MET A 365 7.22 11.40 2.62
CA MET A 365 6.71 12.47 1.77
C MET A 365 6.89 13.84 2.42
N PHE A 366 6.61 13.97 3.72
CA PHE A 366 6.80 15.21 4.47
C PHE A 366 8.27 15.66 4.44
N PHE A 367 9.22 14.78 4.80
CA PHE A 367 10.64 15.10 4.83
C PHE A 367 11.20 15.46 3.45
N VAL A 368 10.87 14.67 2.42
CA VAL A 368 11.33 14.94 1.04
C VAL A 368 10.75 16.26 0.53
N SER A 369 9.46 16.51 0.76
CA SER A 369 8.80 17.75 0.35
C SER A 369 9.39 18.96 1.07
N PHE A 370 9.65 18.83 2.37
CA PHE A 370 10.33 19.85 3.15
C PHE A 370 11.72 20.16 2.58
N LEU A 371 12.54 19.14 2.32
CA LEU A 371 13.87 19.31 1.74
C LEU A 371 13.83 19.99 0.37
N ILE A 372 12.89 19.61 -0.50
CA ILE A 372 12.69 20.26 -1.81
C ILE A 372 12.42 21.75 -1.62
N LEU A 373 11.51 22.12 -0.72
CA LEU A 373 11.15 23.51 -0.45
C LEU A 373 12.31 24.31 0.15
N VAL A 374 13.10 23.71 1.05
CA VAL A 374 14.29 24.35 1.62
C VAL A 374 15.36 24.58 0.56
N LEU A 375 15.66 23.58 -0.28
CA LEU A 375 16.64 23.70 -1.34
C LEU A 375 16.24 24.74 -2.39
N ASP A 376 14.96 24.80 -2.72
CA ASP A 376 14.40 25.83 -3.60
C ASP A 376 14.56 27.23 -3.01
N TRP A 377 14.21 27.41 -1.73
CA TRP A 377 14.39 28.69 -1.02
C TRP A 377 15.86 29.13 -0.98
N ILE A 378 16.81 28.22 -0.72
CA ILE A 378 18.25 28.51 -0.74
C ILE A 378 18.68 28.97 -2.15
N ARG A 379 18.20 28.30 -3.21
CA ARG A 379 18.51 28.67 -4.61
C ARG A 379 17.99 30.05 -4.96
N GLU A 380 16.77 30.39 -4.56
CA GLU A 380 16.20 31.72 -4.76
C GLU A 380 16.98 32.82 -4.02
N LYS A 381 17.40 32.55 -2.78
CA LYS A 381 18.24 33.48 -2.01
C LYS A 381 19.61 33.71 -2.65
N ARG A 382 20.28 32.66 -3.13
CA ARG A 382 21.57 32.79 -3.84
C ARG A 382 21.45 33.63 -5.11
N LYS A 383 20.40 33.42 -5.92
CA LYS A 383 20.15 34.21 -7.13
C LYS A 383 19.95 35.70 -6.84
N LYS A 384 19.33 36.05 -5.70
CA LYS A 384 19.13 37.45 -5.28
C LYS A 384 20.39 38.13 -4.74
N ILE A 385 21.38 37.35 -4.29
CA ILE A 385 22.67 37.90 -3.82
C ILE A 385 23.63 38.09 -4.99
N SER A 386 23.52 37.26 -6.03
CA SER A 386 24.34 37.35 -7.25
C SER A 386 23.84 38.37 -8.28
N ALA A 387 22.64 38.91 -8.10
CA ALA A 387 22.04 39.93 -8.96
C ALA A 387 22.08 41.26 -8.21
#